data_AF-A0A496DJI3-F1
#
_entry.id   AF-A0A496DJI3-F1
#
_cell.length_a   1.000
_cell.length_b   1.000
_cell.length_c   1.000
_cell.angle_alpha   90.00
_cell.angle_beta   90.00
_cell.angle_gamma   90.00
#
_symmetry.space_group_name_H-M   'P 1'
#
loop_
_entity.id
_entity.type
_entity.pdbx_description
1 polymer ?
#
loop_
_entity_poly.entity_id
_entity_poly.type
_entity_poly.pdbx_seq_one_letter_code
_entity_poly.pdbx_strand_id
1 'polypeptide(L)'
;MKKVLFIMLALLSMQFMYAQQTNIDVDKENIEESILQANAANGIVATISGPINVTLNGGYAQEEYHLEYSPLIPGARLEWSIRAPQAYITPWTNHCSVSFYAVGGARLVCDIYDGNTWVGAGTTYINIR
;
A
#
# COMPACT_ATOMS: atom_id res chain seq x y z
N MET A 1 31.84 -21.93 27.68
CA MET A 1 31.20 -22.12 26.36
C MET A 1 29.78 -21.53 26.24
N LYS A 2 28.96 -21.48 27.31
CA LYS A 2 27.61 -20.86 27.26
C LYS A 2 27.58 -19.40 26.76
N LYS A 3 28.53 -18.55 27.20
CA LYS A 3 28.57 -17.11 26.83
C LYS A 3 28.79 -16.85 25.32
N VAL A 4 29.57 -17.71 24.65
CA VAL A 4 29.84 -17.59 23.21
C VAL A 4 28.63 -18.01 22.39
N LEU A 5 27.89 -19.02 22.86
CA LEU A 5 26.63 -19.47 22.23
C LEU A 5 25.57 -18.36 22.23
N PHE A 6 25.47 -17.60 23.32
CA PHE A 6 24.53 -16.46 23.40
C PHE A 6 24.87 -15.33 22.42
N ILE A 7 26.16 -15.05 22.20
CA ILE A 7 26.60 -14.01 21.25
C ILE A 7 26.34 -14.44 19.80
N MET A 8 26.62 -15.70 19.47
CA MET A 8 26.32 -16.23 18.13
C MET A 8 24.81 -16.26 17.84
N LEU A 9 23.99 -16.62 18.84
CA LEU A 9 22.54 -16.61 18.70
C LEU A 9 21.99 -15.19 18.50
N ALA A 10 22.55 -14.20 19.21
CA ALA A 10 22.19 -12.79 19.06
C ALA A 10 22.55 -12.25 17.66
N LEU A 11 23.74 -12.56 17.14
CA LEU A 11 24.16 -12.17 15.79
C LEU A 11 23.29 -12.81 14.71
N LEU A 12 22.91 -14.08 14.89
CA LEU A 12 22.02 -14.78 13.98
C LEU A 12 20.61 -14.14 13.97
N SER A 13 20.08 -13.76 15.14
CA SER A 13 18.77 -13.09 15.23
C SER A 13 18.74 -11.72 14.55
N MET A 14 19.84 -10.96 14.58
CA MET A 14 19.94 -9.69 13.83
C MET A 14 19.86 -9.95 12.33
N GLN A 15 20.53 -10.98 11.81
CA GLN A 15 20.49 -11.28 10.37
C GLN A 15 19.10 -11.70 9.88
N PHE A 16 18.30 -12.39 10.70
CA PHE A 16 16.91 -12.71 10.34
C PHE A 16 16.00 -11.48 10.27
N MET A 17 16.20 -10.48 11.13
CA MET A 17 15.43 -9.22 11.06
C MET A 17 15.75 -8.44 9.78
N TYR A 18 17.03 -8.36 9.40
CA TYR A 18 17.44 -7.69 8.16
C TYR A 18 16.92 -8.43 6.91
N ALA A 19 16.94 -9.76 6.90
CA ALA A 19 16.42 -10.55 5.78
C ALA A 19 14.89 -10.41 5.59
N GLN A 20 14.14 -10.26 6.68
CA GLN A 20 12.69 -10.02 6.59
C GLN A 20 12.38 -8.62 6.03
N GLN A 21 13.16 -7.62 6.43
CA GLN A 21 13.01 -6.25 5.91
C GLN A 21 13.33 -6.19 4.41
N THR A 22 14.44 -6.79 3.96
CA THR A 22 14.83 -6.77 2.55
C THR A 22 13.85 -7.48 1.63
N ASN A 23 13.20 -8.57 2.08
CA ASN A 23 12.18 -9.23 1.25
C ASN A 23 10.91 -8.39 1.11
N ILE A 24 10.48 -7.68 2.16
CA ILE A 24 9.31 -6.80 2.10
C ILE A 24 9.57 -5.64 1.12
N ASP A 25 10.79 -5.11 1.12
CA ASP A 25 11.18 -3.98 0.26
C ASP A 25 11.31 -4.41 -1.22
N VAL A 26 11.89 -5.58 -1.50
CA VAL A 26 11.99 -6.15 -2.86
C VAL A 26 10.62 -6.54 -3.42
N ASP A 27 9.75 -7.16 -2.61
CA ASP A 27 8.39 -7.49 -3.04
C ASP A 27 7.57 -6.23 -3.34
N LYS A 28 7.80 -5.15 -2.61
CA LYS A 28 7.15 -3.86 -2.83
C LYS A 28 7.58 -3.25 -4.17
N GLU A 29 8.88 -3.19 -4.45
CA GLU A 29 9.45 -2.62 -5.67
C GLU A 29 8.99 -3.38 -6.93
N ASN A 30 9.00 -4.72 -6.88
CA ASN A 30 8.55 -5.55 -8.00
C ASN A 30 7.05 -5.37 -8.32
N ILE A 31 6.21 -5.20 -7.29
CA ILE A 31 4.78 -4.95 -7.49
C ILE A 31 4.55 -3.56 -8.11
N GLU A 32 5.25 -2.53 -7.63
CA GLU A 32 5.15 -1.19 -8.19
C GLU A 32 5.59 -1.14 -9.66
N GLU A 33 6.73 -1.76 -9.97
CA GLU A 33 7.24 -1.79 -11.34
C GLU A 33 6.24 -2.51 -12.27
N SER A 34 5.63 -3.62 -11.80
CA SER A 34 4.62 -4.33 -12.57
C SER A 34 3.38 -3.50 -12.87
N ILE A 35 2.90 -2.71 -11.88
CA ILE A 35 1.74 -1.82 -12.05
C ILE A 35 2.09 -0.68 -13.01
N LEU A 36 3.26 -0.06 -12.86
CA LEU A 36 3.70 1.02 -13.73
C LEU A 36 3.88 0.56 -15.18
N GLN A 37 4.52 -0.59 -15.40
CA GLN A 37 4.68 -1.17 -16.73
C GLN A 37 3.32 -1.50 -17.37
N ALA A 38 2.39 -2.08 -16.61
CA ALA A 38 1.07 -2.39 -17.12
C ALA A 38 0.22 -1.15 -17.41
N ASN A 39 0.26 -0.15 -16.52
CA ASN A 39 -0.36 1.16 -16.75
C ASN A 39 0.15 1.79 -18.05
N ALA A 40 1.47 1.75 -18.28
CA ALA A 40 2.08 2.25 -19.50
C ALA A 40 1.62 1.46 -20.75
N ALA A 41 1.53 0.13 -20.65
CA ALA A 41 1.04 -0.72 -21.73
C ALA A 41 -0.44 -0.45 -22.08
N ASN A 42 -1.27 -0.19 -21.06
CA ASN A 42 -2.70 0.07 -21.21
C ASN A 42 -3.03 1.56 -21.43
N GLY A 43 -2.03 2.44 -21.38
CA GLY A 43 -2.21 3.89 -21.53
C GLY A 43 -2.97 4.56 -20.37
N ILE A 44 -2.98 3.93 -19.19
CA ILE A 44 -3.63 4.46 -17.99
C ILE A 44 -2.63 5.29 -17.19
N VAL A 45 -3.01 6.51 -16.84
CA VAL A 45 -2.33 7.32 -15.83
C VAL A 45 -3.27 7.46 -14.65
N ALA A 46 -2.89 6.95 -13.48
CA ALA A 46 -3.74 6.92 -12.29
C ALA A 46 -2.97 7.40 -11.05
N THR A 47 -3.57 8.33 -10.32
CA THR A 47 -3.00 8.96 -9.11
C THR A 47 -4.02 8.91 -7.99
N ILE A 48 -3.60 8.50 -6.80
CA ILE A 48 -4.42 8.59 -5.60
C ILE A 48 -4.02 9.84 -4.83
N SER A 49 -4.96 10.76 -4.61
CA SER A 49 -4.78 11.96 -3.80
C SER A 49 -5.39 11.77 -2.40
N GLY A 50 -4.77 12.38 -1.38
CA GLY A 50 -5.19 12.30 0.02
C GLY A 50 -4.02 12.48 1.00
N PRO A 51 -4.27 12.41 2.31
CA PRO A 51 -3.22 12.57 3.33
C PRO A 51 -2.19 11.43 3.31
N ILE A 52 -0.93 11.75 3.00
CA ILE A 52 0.19 10.79 3.03
C ILE A 52 0.90 10.73 4.40
N ASN A 53 0.57 11.66 5.30
CA ASN A 53 1.04 11.67 6.68
C ASN A 53 -0.18 11.77 7.59
N VAL A 54 -0.47 10.71 8.31
CA VAL A 54 -1.65 10.58 9.17
C VAL A 54 -1.17 10.51 10.62
N THR A 55 -1.82 11.25 11.52
CA THR A 55 -1.52 11.20 12.95
C THR A 55 -2.69 10.61 13.70
N LEU A 56 -2.45 9.57 14.49
CA LEU A 56 -3.47 8.94 15.31
C LEU A 56 -3.79 9.82 16.53
N ASN A 57 -5.04 10.25 16.65
CA ASN A 57 -5.53 10.97 17.82
C ASN A 57 -6.29 9.99 18.72
N GLY A 58 -5.72 9.66 19.88
CA GLY A 58 -6.31 8.66 20.78
C GLY A 58 -6.32 7.25 20.19
N GLY A 59 -5.36 6.93 19.31
CA GLY A 59 -5.24 5.62 18.66
C GLY A 59 -6.10 5.45 17.39
N TYR A 60 -6.67 6.53 16.87
CA TYR A 60 -7.54 6.50 15.69
C TYR A 60 -7.28 7.69 14.76
N ALA A 61 -7.41 7.45 13.45
CA ALA A 61 -7.58 8.49 12.45
C ALA A 61 -8.47 7.97 11.32
N GLN A 62 -9.15 8.88 10.62
CA GLN A 62 -9.90 8.56 9.43
C GLN A 62 -9.65 9.62 8.38
N GLU A 63 -9.27 9.17 7.18
CA GLU A 63 -8.92 10.03 6.07
C GLU A 63 -9.65 9.59 4.80
N GLU A 64 -9.77 10.50 3.83
CA GLU A 64 -10.35 10.24 2.52
C GLU A 64 -9.29 10.29 1.42
N TYR A 65 -9.44 9.39 0.44
CA TYR A 65 -8.55 9.26 -0.70
C TYR A 65 -9.33 9.17 -1.99
N HIS A 66 -8.94 9.93 -3.00
CA HIS A 66 -9.61 10.03 -4.29
C HIS A 66 -8.73 9.48 -5.41
N LEU A 67 -9.34 8.79 -6.37
CA LEU A 67 -8.64 8.35 -7.57
C LEU A 67 -8.88 9.35 -8.71
N GLU A 68 -7.80 9.86 -9.28
CA GLU A 68 -7.80 10.56 -10.56
C GLU A 68 -7.11 9.68 -11.59
N TYR A 69 -7.79 9.41 -12.71
CA TYR A 69 -7.19 8.62 -13.78
C TYR A 69 -7.62 9.09 -15.17
N SER A 70 -6.77 8.80 -16.16
CA SER A 70 -6.99 9.16 -17.57
C SER A 70 -6.48 8.05 -18.50
N PRO A 71 -7.19 7.77 -19.60
CA PRO A 71 -8.52 8.29 -19.95
C PRO A 71 -9.61 7.77 -18.98
N LEU A 72 -10.66 8.56 -18.79
CA LEU A 72 -11.83 8.11 -18.03
C LEU A 72 -12.59 7.05 -18.82
N ILE A 73 -12.91 5.93 -18.15
CA ILE A 73 -13.63 4.82 -18.74
C ILE A 73 -15.06 4.84 -18.18
N PRO A 74 -16.09 5.09 -19.02
CA PRO A 74 -17.47 5.12 -18.56
C PRO A 74 -17.90 3.79 -17.93
N GLY A 75 -18.35 3.83 -16.67
CA GLY A 75 -18.77 2.63 -15.96
C GLY A 75 -17.63 1.76 -15.43
N ALA A 76 -16.40 2.28 -15.37
CA ALA A 76 -15.28 1.56 -14.75
C ALA A 76 -15.61 1.12 -13.33
N ARG A 77 -15.21 -0.11 -13.00
CA ARG A 77 -15.26 -0.62 -11.63
C ARG A 77 -13.94 -0.30 -10.94
N LEU A 78 -14.04 0.33 -9.77
CA LEU A 78 -12.89 0.65 -8.93
C LEU A 78 -12.88 -0.25 -7.71
N GLU A 79 -11.74 -0.90 -7.45
CA GLU A 79 -11.56 -1.78 -6.29
C GLU A 79 -10.44 -1.25 -5.41
N TRP A 80 -10.76 -0.95 -4.16
CA TRP A 80 -9.80 -0.38 -3.20
C TRP A 80 -9.26 -1.45 -2.28
N SER A 81 -7.93 -1.47 -2.09
CA SER A 81 -7.26 -2.37 -1.16
C SER A 81 -6.17 -1.64 -0.37
N ILE A 82 -5.99 -2.04 0.90
CA ILE A 82 -4.96 -1.47 1.77
C ILE A 82 -4.16 -2.59 2.42
N ARG A 83 -2.85 -2.39 2.42
CA ARG A 83 -1.93 -3.16 3.25
C ARG A 83 -1.39 -2.22 4.33
N ALA A 84 -1.81 -2.42 5.56
CA ALA A 84 -1.43 -1.64 6.74
C ALA A 84 -1.37 -2.55 7.99
N PRO A 85 -0.70 -2.15 9.08
CA PRO A 85 -0.70 -2.92 10.33
C PRO A 85 -2.11 -3.15 10.88
N GLN A 86 -2.94 -2.11 10.91
CA GLN A 86 -4.35 -2.19 11.29
C GLN A 86 -5.14 -1.02 10.67
N ALA A 87 -5.91 -1.32 9.62
CA ALA A 87 -6.75 -0.34 8.93
C ALA A 87 -8.01 -1.00 8.33
N TYR A 88 -9.02 -0.19 8.06
CA TYR A 88 -10.26 -0.61 7.39
C TYR A 88 -10.60 0.36 6.24
N ILE A 89 -11.01 -0.17 5.10
CA ILE A 89 -11.46 0.63 3.94
C ILE A 89 -12.98 0.62 3.87
N THR A 90 -13.56 1.80 3.65
CA THR A 90 -14.92 1.96 3.16
C THR A 90 -14.87 2.51 1.73
N PRO A 91 -15.12 1.70 0.69
CA PRO A 91 -15.05 2.15 -0.69
C PRO A 91 -16.34 2.86 -1.14
N TRP A 92 -16.18 3.86 -2.00
CA TRP A 92 -17.24 4.52 -2.76
C TRP A 92 -16.91 4.56 -4.25
N THR A 93 -17.78 5.16 -5.06
CA THR A 93 -17.70 5.12 -6.53
C THR A 93 -16.39 5.64 -7.10
N ASN A 94 -15.80 6.70 -6.52
CA ASN A 94 -14.56 7.33 -7.02
C ASN A 94 -13.54 7.69 -5.91
N HIS A 95 -13.80 7.27 -4.68
CA HIS A 95 -12.97 7.55 -3.52
C HIS A 95 -13.16 6.45 -2.47
N CYS A 96 -12.32 6.44 -1.45
CA CYS A 96 -12.49 5.61 -0.28
C CYS A 96 -12.17 6.38 0.99
N SER A 97 -12.71 5.93 2.12
CA SER A 97 -12.26 6.36 3.44
C SER A 97 -11.48 5.22 4.05
N VAL A 98 -10.37 5.58 4.70
CA VAL A 98 -9.54 4.64 5.43
C VAL A 98 -9.52 5.04 6.89
N SER A 99 -9.93 4.10 7.74
CA SER A 99 -9.76 4.20 9.19
C SER A 99 -8.47 3.51 9.60
N PHE A 100 -7.61 4.19 10.36
CA PHE A 100 -6.33 3.69 10.86
C PHE A 100 -6.35 3.53 12.38
N TYR A 101 -5.74 2.44 12.88
CA TYR A 101 -5.74 2.09 14.31
C TYR A 101 -4.35 1.77 14.88
N ALA A 102 -3.32 1.74 14.03
CA ALA A 102 -1.95 1.43 14.44
C ALA A 102 -0.93 2.22 13.62
N VAL A 103 0.15 2.62 14.28
CA VAL A 103 1.29 3.33 13.65
C VAL A 103 2.05 2.41 12.69
N GLY A 104 2.62 2.99 11.64
CA GLY A 104 3.40 2.27 10.64
C GLY A 104 3.17 2.78 9.21
N GLY A 105 3.70 2.03 8.25
CA GLY A 105 3.49 2.31 6.83
C GLY A 105 2.26 1.60 6.28
N ALA A 106 1.55 2.27 5.38
CA ALA A 106 0.46 1.67 4.62
C ALA A 106 0.63 1.89 3.12
N ARG A 107 0.17 0.91 2.34
CA ARG A 107 0.03 0.99 0.88
C ARG A 107 -1.44 0.92 0.52
N LEU A 108 -1.96 1.98 -0.09
CA LEU A 108 -3.31 2.04 -0.63
C LEU A 108 -3.25 1.88 -2.15
N VAL A 109 -4.04 0.97 -2.68
CA VAL A 109 -4.14 0.67 -4.12
C VAL A 109 -5.59 0.79 -4.54
N CYS A 110 -5.82 1.34 -5.72
CA CYS A 110 -7.12 1.31 -6.40
C CYS A 110 -6.94 0.70 -7.78
N ASP A 111 -7.46 -0.52 -7.94
CA ASP A 111 -7.48 -1.24 -9.21
C ASP A 111 -8.65 -0.74 -10.08
N ILE A 112 -8.37 -0.49 -11.35
CA ILE A 112 -9.30 0.04 -12.35
C ILE A 112 -9.63 -1.10 -13.31
N TYR A 113 -10.93 -1.37 -13.46
CA TYR A 113 -11.42 -2.39 -14.37
C TYR A 113 -12.37 -1.79 -15.42
N ASP A 114 -12.16 -2.19 -16.67
CA ASP A 114 -13.15 -2.06 -17.74
C ASP A 114 -13.95 -3.37 -17.82
N GLY A 115 -15.17 -3.36 -17.25
CA GLY A 115 -15.95 -4.55 -17.01
C GLY A 115 -15.26 -5.51 -16.03
N ASN A 116 -14.77 -6.64 -16.53
CA ASN A 116 -14.01 -7.64 -15.76
C ASN A 116 -12.51 -7.64 -16.08
N THR A 117 -12.05 -6.76 -16.96
CA THR A 117 -10.66 -6.69 -17.38
C THR A 117 -9.95 -5.64 -16.55
N TRP A 118 -8.88 -6.03 -15.87
CA TRP A 118 -8.02 -5.07 -15.17
C TRP A 118 -7.23 -4.27 -16.21
N VAL A 119 -7.27 -2.94 -16.11
CA VAL A 119 -6.64 -2.02 -17.08
C VAL A 119 -5.56 -1.16 -16.44
N GLY A 120 -5.53 -1.05 -15.12
CA GLY A 120 -4.46 -0.33 -14.43
C GLY A 120 -4.78 -0.12 -12.96
N ALA A 121 -3.89 0.58 -12.25
CA ALA A 121 -4.11 0.92 -10.86
C ALA A 121 -3.46 2.23 -10.45
N GLY A 122 -4.08 2.92 -9.49
CA GLY A 122 -3.44 3.98 -8.70
C GLY A 122 -2.82 3.39 -7.44
N THR A 123 -1.66 3.90 -7.01
CA THR A 123 -1.02 3.48 -5.76
C THR A 123 -0.52 4.70 -4.99
N THR A 124 -0.68 4.71 -3.67
CA THR A 124 -0.07 5.70 -2.78
C THR A 124 0.42 5.08 -1.47
N TYR A 125 1.37 5.77 -0.84
CA TYR A 125 2.01 5.36 0.40
C TYR A 125 1.71 6.35 1.52
N ILE A 126 1.34 5.80 2.67
CA ILE A 126 0.85 6.56 3.80
C ILE A 126 1.74 6.23 5.00
N ASN A 127 2.20 7.28 5.68
CA ASN A 127 2.94 7.19 6.92
C ASN A 127 2.01 7.53 8.09
N ILE A 128 1.77 6.56 8.99
CA ILE A 128 0.87 6.68 10.13
C ILE A 128 1.70 6.82 11.39
N ARG A 129 1.48 7.91 12.13
CA ARG A 129 2.28 8.36 13.27
C ARG A 129 1.45 8.51 14.53
#